data_AF-A0A968YLE9-F1
#
_entry.id   AF-A0A968YLE9-F1
#
_cell.length_a   1.000
_cell.length_b   1.000
_cell.length_c   1.000
_cell.angle_alpha   90.00
_cell.angle_beta   90.00
_cell.angle_gamma   90.00
#
_symmetry.space_group_name_H-M   'P 1'
#
loop_
_entity.id
_entity.type
_entity.pdbx_description
1 polymer ?
#
loop_
_entity_poly.entity_id
_entity_poly.type
_entity_poly.pdbx_seq_one_letter_code
_entity_poly.pdbx_strand_id
1 'polypeptide(L)'
;MQFQQKNKLARLILTISLYCLPLLACNQPQPIIPNNQTPKATETPAIPTAKPLSLQTSLPPDKNYFLDNQIWGNPGDKQNLIQAIDNSLNYLKTSEAKTAYENYTPPEITKKRVEKSLKRFRELVSNSQNSQELQASVNKEFVFYKSIGTDNQGTIVFTGYYKPIYQASRKPSAEYRYPIYRLPEDFSTWSKPLERLI
;
A
#
# COMPACT_ATOMS: atom_id res chain seq x y z
N MET A 1 22.63 9.25 -61.46
CA MET A 1 22.72 9.63 -60.03
C MET A 1 21.52 10.50 -59.65
N GLN A 2 20.29 9.95 -59.59
CA GLN A 2 19.05 10.72 -59.31
C GLN A 2 17.93 9.84 -58.66
N PHE A 3 18.27 8.72 -58.00
CA PHE A 3 17.26 7.79 -57.46
C PHE A 3 17.32 7.55 -55.92
N GLN A 4 18.14 8.33 -55.20
CA GLN A 4 18.32 8.15 -53.74
C GLN A 4 17.71 9.27 -52.87
N GLN A 5 17.06 10.27 -53.47
CA GLN A 5 16.59 11.46 -52.74
C GLN A 5 15.07 11.49 -52.51
N LYS A 6 14.26 10.79 -53.32
CA LYS A 6 12.79 10.72 -53.16
C LYS A 6 12.32 9.87 -51.97
N ASN A 7 13.12 8.88 -51.53
CA ASN A 7 12.71 7.93 -50.47
C ASN A 7 13.05 8.39 -49.05
N LYS A 8 13.88 9.43 -48.89
CA LYS A 8 14.16 10.05 -47.57
C LYS A 8 13.10 11.08 -47.18
N LEU A 9 12.56 11.84 -48.14
CA LEU A 9 11.46 12.78 -47.87
C LEU A 9 10.14 12.04 -47.55
N ALA A 10 9.85 10.94 -48.26
CA ALA A 10 8.65 10.15 -47.98
C ALA A 10 8.67 9.47 -46.60
N ARG A 11 9.86 9.07 -46.10
CA ARG A 11 10.02 8.52 -44.74
C ARG A 11 9.96 9.60 -43.66
N LEU A 12 10.46 10.81 -43.93
CA LEU A 12 10.44 11.94 -42.98
C LEU A 12 9.02 12.53 -42.80
N ILE A 13 8.21 12.54 -43.86
CA ILE A 13 6.80 13.00 -43.81
C ILE A 13 5.90 11.95 -43.11
N LEU A 14 6.21 10.65 -43.25
CA LEU A 14 5.46 9.58 -42.56
C LEU A 14 5.77 9.51 -41.05
N THR A 15 6.98 9.88 -40.62
CA THR A 15 7.36 9.85 -39.18
C THR A 15 6.93 11.08 -38.39
N ILE A 16 6.64 12.21 -39.04
CA ILE A 16 6.13 13.42 -38.36
C ILE A 16 4.59 13.36 -38.19
N SER A 17 3.89 12.61 -39.05
CA SER A 17 2.43 12.40 -38.94
C SER A 17 2.00 11.42 -37.85
N LEU A 18 2.91 10.67 -37.23
CA LEU A 18 2.59 9.68 -36.19
C LEU A 18 2.80 10.20 -34.74
N TYR A 19 3.27 11.45 -34.59
CA TYR A 19 3.53 12.09 -33.29
C TYR A 19 2.61 13.30 -33.00
N CYS A 20 1.47 13.39 -33.69
CA CYS A 20 0.43 14.41 -33.45
C CYS A 20 -0.99 13.80 -33.38
N LEU A 21 -1.13 12.67 -32.69
CA LEU A 21 -2.27 12.27 -31.83
C LEU A 21 -2.58 13.30 -30.72
N PRO A 22 -3.49 14.30 -30.84
CA PRO A 22 -3.81 15.15 -29.70
C PRO A 22 -4.53 14.34 -28.63
N LEU A 23 -4.11 14.59 -27.39
CA LEU A 23 -4.86 14.37 -26.15
C LEU A 23 -6.30 14.92 -26.29
N LEU A 24 -7.25 14.06 -26.64
CA LEU A 24 -8.69 14.38 -26.64
C LEU A 24 -9.48 13.17 -26.13
N ALA A 25 -9.34 12.89 -24.84
CA ALA A 25 -10.26 12.01 -24.11
C ALA A 25 -10.37 12.43 -22.63
N CYS A 26 -10.59 13.73 -22.40
CA CYS A 26 -11.11 14.28 -21.14
C CYS A 26 -11.87 15.57 -21.46
N ASN A 27 -13.05 15.46 -22.07
CA ASN A 27 -14.15 16.45 -21.98
C ASN A 27 -15.38 15.97 -22.77
N GLN A 28 -16.01 14.92 -22.27
CA GLN A 28 -17.45 14.64 -22.36
C GLN A 28 -18.29 15.46 -21.38
N PRO A 29 -19.01 16.57 -21.70
CA PRO A 29 -20.10 17.01 -20.84
C PRO A 29 -21.17 15.92 -20.82
N GLN A 30 -21.44 15.33 -19.66
CA GLN A 30 -22.51 14.35 -19.53
C GLN A 30 -23.88 15.05 -19.67
N PRO A 31 -24.84 14.50 -20.43
CA PRO A 31 -26.18 15.04 -20.50
C PRO A 31 -26.87 14.96 -19.13
N ILE A 32 -27.36 16.10 -18.65
CA ILE A 32 -28.16 16.20 -17.44
C ILE A 32 -29.55 15.64 -17.77
N ILE A 33 -29.89 14.45 -17.26
CA ILE A 33 -31.26 13.94 -17.32
C ILE A 33 -32.00 14.44 -16.08
N PRO A 34 -33.05 15.27 -16.21
CA PRO A 34 -33.86 15.68 -15.08
C PRO A 34 -34.85 14.56 -14.75
N ASN A 35 -34.45 13.61 -13.91
CA ASN A 35 -35.39 12.64 -13.37
C ASN A 35 -35.95 13.17 -12.04
N ASN A 36 -37.05 13.91 -12.12
CA ASN A 36 -37.93 14.15 -10.98
C ASN A 36 -38.68 12.84 -10.66
N GLN A 37 -38.01 11.96 -9.92
CA GLN A 37 -38.65 10.85 -9.23
C GLN A 37 -38.41 11.01 -7.74
N THR A 38 -39.49 11.31 -7.03
CA THR A 38 -39.57 11.23 -5.57
C THR A 38 -39.05 9.86 -5.14
N PRO A 39 -38.05 9.76 -4.24
CA PRO A 39 -37.53 8.47 -3.82
C PRO A 39 -38.62 7.72 -3.06
N LYS A 40 -39.17 6.68 -3.70
CA LYS A 40 -39.93 5.63 -3.03
C LYS A 40 -38.95 4.94 -2.09
N ALA A 41 -39.26 4.91 -0.80
CA ALA A 41 -38.47 4.20 0.21
C ALA A 41 -38.26 2.76 -0.26
N THR A 42 -37.08 2.51 -0.81
CA THR A 42 -36.63 1.17 -1.17
C THR A 42 -36.15 0.58 0.13
N GLU A 43 -36.79 -0.51 0.53
CA GLU A 43 -36.39 -1.31 1.68
C GLU A 43 -34.88 -1.53 1.63
N THR A 44 -34.19 -1.07 2.67
CA THR A 44 -32.77 -1.34 2.90
C THR A 44 -32.57 -2.84 2.74
N PRO A 45 -31.74 -3.32 1.80
CA PRO A 45 -31.29 -4.70 1.83
C PRO A 45 -30.66 -4.88 3.20
N ALA A 46 -31.22 -5.76 4.02
CA ALA A 46 -30.68 -6.07 5.32
C ALA A 46 -29.17 -6.33 5.13
N ILE A 47 -28.33 -5.46 5.70
CA ILE A 47 -26.90 -5.69 5.74
C ILE A 47 -26.76 -7.07 6.36
N PRO A 48 -26.23 -8.09 5.64
CA PRO A 48 -26.03 -9.39 6.24
C PRO A 48 -25.17 -9.14 7.46
N THR A 49 -25.70 -9.49 8.62
CA THR A 49 -25.03 -9.41 9.91
C THR A 49 -23.62 -9.94 9.70
N ALA A 50 -22.64 -9.04 9.69
CA ALA A 50 -21.27 -9.39 9.37
C ALA A 50 -20.86 -10.47 10.37
N LYS A 51 -20.65 -11.69 9.87
CA LYS A 51 -20.20 -12.81 10.69
C LYS A 51 -18.93 -12.34 11.41
N PRO A 52 -18.78 -12.60 12.72
CA PRO A 52 -17.61 -12.16 13.47
C PRO A 52 -16.34 -12.60 12.73
N LEU A 53 -15.31 -11.75 12.76
CA LEU A 53 -14.04 -11.93 12.06
C LEU A 53 -13.39 -13.25 12.51
N SER A 54 -13.78 -14.37 11.89
CA SER A 54 -13.27 -15.67 12.27
C SER A 54 -11.92 -15.85 11.60
N LEU A 55 -10.88 -16.01 12.41
CA LEU A 55 -9.55 -16.36 11.93
C LEU A 55 -9.61 -17.69 11.17
N GLN A 56 -9.61 -17.64 9.84
CA GLN A 56 -9.56 -18.83 9.00
C GLN A 56 -8.10 -19.29 8.92
N THR A 57 -7.81 -20.49 9.41
CA THR A 57 -6.48 -21.07 9.36
C THR A 57 -6.38 -22.08 8.24
N SER A 58 -5.49 -21.84 7.28
CA SER A 58 -5.17 -22.79 6.22
C SER A 58 -3.78 -22.47 5.67
N LEU A 59 -2.97 -23.49 5.45
CA LEU A 59 -1.82 -23.33 4.58
C LEU A 59 -2.31 -22.94 3.17
N PRO A 60 -1.68 -21.97 2.50
CA PRO A 60 -1.98 -21.68 1.11
C PRO A 60 -1.84 -22.93 0.23
N PRO A 61 -2.70 -23.08 -0.80
CA PRO A 61 -2.73 -24.28 -1.64
C PRO A 61 -1.48 -24.44 -2.51
N ASP A 62 -0.82 -23.33 -2.85
CA ASP A 62 0.46 -23.34 -3.57
C ASP A 62 1.57 -23.80 -2.62
N LYS A 63 2.43 -24.73 -3.05
CA LYS A 63 3.57 -25.21 -2.27
C LYS A 63 4.70 -24.19 -2.17
N ASN A 64 4.71 -23.16 -3.01
CA ASN A 64 5.78 -22.16 -3.12
C ASN A 64 5.31 -20.74 -2.77
N TYR A 65 4.20 -20.62 -2.05
CA TYR A 65 3.49 -19.37 -1.79
C TYR A 65 4.29 -18.24 -1.12
N PHE A 66 5.47 -18.50 -0.56
CA PHE A 66 6.39 -17.47 -0.06
C PHE A 66 7.86 -17.80 -0.31
N LEU A 67 8.16 -18.52 -1.39
CA LEU A 67 9.55 -18.70 -1.85
C LEU A 67 10.09 -17.39 -2.42
N ASP A 68 10.66 -16.57 -1.56
CA ASP A 68 11.36 -15.35 -1.95
C ASP A 68 12.88 -15.60 -2.02
N ASN A 69 13.36 -15.87 -3.22
CA ASN A 69 14.79 -16.09 -3.47
C ASN A 69 15.61 -14.79 -3.37
N GLN A 70 14.98 -13.62 -3.48
CA GLN A 70 15.66 -12.33 -3.41
C GLN A 70 16.19 -12.06 -1.98
N ILE A 71 15.63 -12.70 -0.95
CA ILE A 71 16.17 -12.67 0.41
C ILE A 71 17.64 -13.11 0.44
N TRP A 72 18.02 -14.14 -0.31
CA TRP A 72 19.41 -14.63 -0.45
C TRP A 72 20.06 -14.24 -1.78
N GLY A 73 19.51 -13.24 -2.49
CA GLY A 73 20.04 -12.74 -3.75
C GLY A 73 21.42 -12.09 -3.61
N ASN A 74 21.93 -11.55 -4.72
CA ASN A 74 23.17 -10.76 -4.74
C ASN A 74 22.98 -9.46 -5.56
N PRO A 75 22.79 -8.30 -4.90
CA PRO A 75 22.63 -8.13 -3.45
C PRO A 75 21.30 -8.75 -2.96
N GLY A 76 21.29 -9.25 -1.73
CA GLY A 76 20.14 -9.95 -1.15
C GLY A 76 19.50 -9.17 0.01
N ASP A 77 18.22 -9.43 0.27
CA ASP A 77 17.41 -8.66 1.23
C ASP A 77 17.40 -9.21 2.66
N LYS A 78 18.15 -10.28 2.96
CA LYS A 78 18.18 -10.90 4.30
C LYS A 78 18.43 -9.90 5.42
N GLN A 79 19.41 -9.00 5.26
CA GLN A 79 19.71 -7.99 6.29
C GLN A 79 18.63 -6.91 6.37
N ASN A 80 18.07 -6.50 5.23
CA ASN A 80 16.95 -5.54 5.19
C ASN A 80 15.71 -6.10 5.92
N LEU A 81 15.42 -7.40 5.71
CA LEU A 81 14.32 -8.09 6.40
C LEU A 81 14.56 -8.19 7.91
N ILE A 82 15.77 -8.55 8.34
CA ILE A 82 16.14 -8.58 9.77
C ILE A 82 15.96 -7.19 10.40
N GLN A 83 16.44 -6.14 9.74
CA GLN A 83 16.30 -4.76 10.21
C GLN A 83 14.83 -4.33 10.30
N ALA A 84 14.00 -4.73 9.33
CA ALA A 84 12.56 -4.45 9.35
C ALA A 84 11.89 -5.13 10.57
N ILE A 85 12.25 -6.38 10.87
CA ILE A 85 11.74 -7.09 12.05
C ILE A 85 12.19 -6.38 13.34
N ASP A 86 13.43 -5.92 13.42
CA ASP A 86 13.94 -5.18 14.59
C ASP A 86 13.20 -3.86 14.80
N ASN A 87 12.84 -3.15 13.73
CA ASN A 87 12.01 -1.96 13.80
C ASN A 87 10.61 -2.29 14.35
N SER A 88 9.98 -3.37 13.89
CA SER A 88 8.69 -3.83 14.44
C SER A 88 8.80 -4.20 15.92
N LEU A 89 9.86 -4.90 16.33
CA LEU A 89 10.09 -5.26 17.73
C LEU A 89 10.31 -4.02 18.60
N ASN A 90 10.98 -2.99 18.10
CA ASN A 90 11.14 -1.72 18.81
C ASN A 90 9.81 -0.98 18.97
N TYR A 91 8.97 -0.95 17.93
CA TYR A 91 7.61 -0.41 18.04
C TYR A 91 6.81 -1.13 19.15
N LEU A 92 6.88 -2.45 19.25
CA LEU A 92 6.11 -3.22 20.25
C LEU A 92 6.50 -2.92 21.71
N LYS A 93 7.65 -2.29 21.95
CA LYS A 93 8.07 -1.83 23.30
C LYS A 93 7.36 -0.55 23.75
N THR A 94 6.73 0.18 22.83
CA THR A 94 6.15 1.50 23.09
C THR A 94 4.79 1.45 23.82
N SER A 95 4.40 2.58 24.40
CA SER A 95 3.05 2.78 24.96
C SER A 95 1.99 2.75 23.87
N GLU A 96 2.28 3.28 22.70
CA GLU A 96 1.34 3.36 21.57
C GLU A 96 1.01 1.95 21.08
N ALA A 97 2.01 1.07 20.99
CA ALA A 97 1.78 -0.34 20.70
C ALA A 97 0.95 -1.03 21.80
N LYS A 98 1.18 -0.71 23.09
CA LYS A 98 0.35 -1.26 24.16
C LYS A 98 -1.12 -0.90 23.94
N THR A 99 -1.43 0.38 23.73
CA THR A 99 -2.80 0.88 23.49
C THR A 99 -3.41 0.29 22.21
N ALA A 100 -2.65 0.19 21.13
CA ALA A 100 -3.12 -0.39 19.87
C ALA A 100 -3.62 -1.84 20.03
N TYR A 101 -2.94 -2.63 20.87
CA TYR A 101 -3.29 -4.03 21.11
C TYR A 101 -4.29 -4.25 22.26
N GLU A 102 -4.58 -3.24 23.11
CA GLU A 102 -5.58 -3.36 24.19
C GLU A 102 -7.01 -3.56 23.63
N ASN A 103 -7.33 -2.91 22.51
CA ASN A 103 -8.65 -2.98 21.87
C ASN A 103 -8.63 -3.70 20.52
N TYR A 104 -7.56 -4.45 20.23
CA TYR A 104 -7.42 -5.14 18.95
C TYR A 104 -8.38 -6.32 18.86
N THR A 105 -9.09 -6.41 17.74
CA THR A 105 -9.93 -7.57 17.39
C THR A 105 -9.32 -8.25 16.17
N PRO A 106 -9.07 -9.57 16.22
CA PRO A 106 -9.57 -10.53 17.22
C PRO A 106 -8.64 -10.73 18.45
N PRO A 107 -9.19 -11.08 19.63
CA PRO A 107 -8.45 -11.13 20.90
C PRO A 107 -7.33 -12.17 20.94
N GLU A 108 -7.35 -13.17 20.05
CA GLU A 108 -6.33 -14.21 19.92
C GLU A 108 -4.97 -13.67 19.43
N ILE A 109 -4.95 -12.47 18.84
CA ILE A 109 -3.75 -11.80 18.33
C ILE A 109 -3.30 -10.72 19.33
N THR A 110 -2.67 -11.17 20.40
CA THR A 110 -2.16 -10.27 21.45
C THR A 110 -0.78 -9.70 21.10
N LYS A 111 -0.44 -8.52 21.65
CA LYS A 111 0.91 -7.92 21.53
C LYS A 111 2.02 -8.92 21.87
N LYS A 112 1.85 -9.66 22.96
CA LYS A 112 2.81 -10.68 23.44
C LYS A 112 2.98 -11.81 22.44
N ARG A 113 1.89 -12.24 21.80
CA ARG A 113 1.94 -13.27 20.75
C ARG A 113 2.68 -12.76 19.51
N VAL A 114 2.38 -11.54 19.07
CA VAL A 114 3.06 -10.91 17.92
C VAL A 114 4.56 -10.75 18.21
N GLU A 115 4.93 -10.26 19.38
CA GLU A 115 6.34 -10.11 19.78
C GLU A 115 7.09 -11.45 19.77
N LYS A 116 6.51 -12.51 20.35
CA LYS A 116 7.10 -13.85 20.31
C LYS A 116 7.25 -14.38 18.89
N SER A 117 6.23 -14.17 18.06
CA SER A 117 6.21 -14.61 16.66
C SER A 117 7.30 -13.91 15.85
N LEU A 118 7.46 -12.59 16.02
CA LEU A 118 8.51 -11.81 15.36
C LEU A 118 9.91 -12.21 15.81
N LYS A 119 10.14 -12.41 17.12
CA LYS A 119 11.43 -12.91 17.63
C LYS A 119 11.77 -14.26 17.02
N ARG A 120 10.80 -15.18 16.99
CA ARG A 120 11.03 -16.50 16.41
C ARG A 120 11.27 -16.42 14.91
N PHE A 121 10.48 -15.64 14.18
CA PHE A 121 10.66 -15.45 12.75
C PHE A 121 12.04 -14.86 12.42
N ARG A 122 12.51 -13.89 13.21
CA ARG A 122 13.87 -13.34 13.10
C ARG A 122 14.95 -14.41 13.22
N GLU A 123 14.83 -15.31 14.21
CA GLU A 123 15.75 -16.44 14.38
C GLU A 123 15.74 -17.35 13.16
N LEU A 124 14.56 -17.68 12.62
CA LEU A 124 14.44 -18.51 11.42
C LEU A 124 15.08 -17.86 10.19
N VAL A 125 14.82 -16.57 9.95
CA VAL A 125 15.46 -15.82 8.84
C VAL A 125 16.99 -15.83 9.00
N SER A 126 17.48 -15.61 10.22
CA SER A 126 18.92 -15.57 10.51
C SER A 126 19.59 -16.92 10.23
N ASN A 127 18.96 -18.01 10.65
CA ASN A 127 19.56 -19.35 10.63
C ASN A 127 19.34 -20.13 9.32
N SER A 128 18.36 -19.74 8.50
CA SER A 128 18.08 -20.40 7.21
C SER A 128 19.12 -20.05 6.15
N GLN A 129 19.50 -21.03 5.33
CA GLN A 129 20.48 -20.90 4.26
C GLN A 129 19.86 -20.50 2.91
N ASN A 130 18.56 -20.72 2.74
CA ASN A 130 17.82 -20.42 1.51
C ASN A 130 16.31 -20.26 1.79
N SER A 131 15.56 -19.89 0.75
CA SER A 131 14.11 -19.65 0.82
C SER A 131 13.33 -20.92 1.16
N GLN A 132 13.79 -22.09 0.71
CA GLN A 132 13.15 -23.38 0.95
C GLN A 132 13.26 -23.79 2.43
N GLU A 133 14.41 -23.63 3.05
CA GLU A 133 14.61 -23.87 4.48
C GLU A 133 13.76 -22.94 5.34
N LEU A 134 13.77 -21.64 5.03
CA LEU A 134 12.91 -20.69 5.73
C LEU A 134 11.45 -21.09 5.60
N GLN A 135 11.02 -21.46 4.39
CA GLN A 135 9.66 -21.89 4.16
C GLN A 135 9.29 -23.12 4.96
N ALA A 136 10.14 -24.15 4.97
CA ALA A 136 9.92 -25.36 5.74
C ALA A 136 9.79 -25.07 7.25
N SER A 137 10.67 -24.23 7.79
CA SER A 137 10.63 -23.84 9.21
C SER A 137 9.39 -23.03 9.56
N VAL A 138 9.00 -22.05 8.73
CA VAL A 138 7.80 -21.24 8.97
C VAL A 138 6.54 -22.11 8.90
N ASN A 139 6.45 -23.03 7.94
CA ASN A 139 5.31 -23.96 7.82
C ASN A 139 5.15 -24.88 9.03
N LYS A 140 6.27 -25.25 9.66
CA LYS A 140 6.27 -26.10 10.85
C LYS A 140 5.85 -25.36 12.11
N GLU A 141 6.17 -24.07 12.21
CA GLU A 141 6.10 -23.34 13.49
C GLU A 141 5.01 -22.25 13.53
N PHE A 142 4.49 -21.83 12.37
CA PHE A 142 3.53 -20.74 12.27
C PHE A 142 2.16 -21.20 11.82
N VAL A 143 1.14 -20.52 12.36
CA VAL A 143 -0.25 -20.66 11.91
C VAL A 143 -0.54 -19.55 10.91
N PHE A 144 -1.02 -19.93 9.73
CA PHE A 144 -1.39 -18.98 8.68
C PHE A 144 -2.84 -18.56 8.83
N TYR A 145 -3.09 -17.25 8.73
CA TYR A 145 -4.41 -16.66 8.77
C TYR A 145 -4.77 -16.11 7.40
N LYS A 146 -5.91 -16.54 6.85
CA LYS A 146 -6.40 -16.07 5.56
C LYS A 146 -7.14 -14.73 5.74
N SER A 147 -6.77 -13.74 4.94
CA SER A 147 -7.54 -12.49 4.83
C SER A 147 -8.88 -12.76 4.16
N ILE A 148 -9.96 -12.21 4.72
CA ILE A 148 -11.32 -12.28 4.13
C ILE A 148 -11.45 -11.41 2.87
N GLY A 149 -10.52 -10.48 2.65
CA GLY A 149 -10.57 -9.54 1.52
C GLY A 149 -11.68 -8.50 1.65
N THR A 150 -11.86 -7.69 0.60
CA THR A 150 -12.89 -6.63 0.55
C THR A 150 -14.30 -7.17 0.33
N ASP A 151 -14.43 -8.45 -0.04
CA ASP A 151 -15.66 -9.08 -0.52
C ASP A 151 -16.00 -10.41 0.18
N ASN A 152 -15.30 -10.75 1.27
CA ASN A 152 -15.36 -12.07 1.95
C ASN A 152 -14.93 -13.27 1.09
N GLN A 153 -14.37 -13.05 -0.10
CA GLN A 153 -13.87 -14.11 -0.98
C GLN A 153 -12.34 -14.10 -1.08
N GLY A 154 -11.69 -13.18 -0.37
CA GLY A 154 -10.23 -13.01 -0.40
C GLY A 154 -9.73 -12.05 -1.48
N THR A 155 -10.61 -11.21 -2.06
CA THR A 155 -10.17 -10.16 -2.98
C THR A 155 -9.34 -9.11 -2.23
N ILE A 156 -8.12 -8.85 -2.69
CA ILE A 156 -7.18 -7.89 -2.08
C ILE A 156 -6.80 -6.85 -3.12
N VAL A 157 -6.85 -5.58 -2.73
CA VAL A 157 -6.32 -4.46 -3.51
C VAL A 157 -4.95 -4.09 -2.95
N PHE A 158 -3.92 -4.15 -3.79
CA PHE A 158 -2.57 -3.70 -3.45
C PHE A 158 -2.36 -2.28 -3.97
N THR A 159 -1.95 -1.37 -3.09
CA THR A 159 -1.56 0.00 -3.43
C THR A 159 -0.16 0.29 -2.90
N GLY A 160 0.48 1.33 -3.42
CA GLY A 160 1.83 1.74 -3.02
C GLY A 160 1.84 3.17 -2.49
N TYR A 161 2.60 3.40 -1.42
CA TYR A 161 2.93 4.72 -0.91
C TYR A 161 4.46 4.84 -0.80
N TYR A 162 4.97 6.06 -0.85
CA TYR A 162 6.39 6.34 -0.68
C TYR A 162 6.59 7.63 0.10
N LYS A 163 7.81 7.83 0.60
CA LYS A 163 8.23 9.09 1.22
C LYS A 163 8.89 9.96 0.16
N PRO A 164 8.25 11.05 -0.31
CA PRO A 164 8.88 11.95 -1.26
C PRO A 164 10.04 12.71 -0.60
N ILE A 165 11.04 13.03 -1.41
CA ILE A 165 12.19 13.86 -1.02
C ILE A 165 12.08 15.17 -1.77
N TYR A 166 12.00 16.28 -1.03
CA TYR A 166 11.90 17.63 -1.59
C TYR A 166 13.10 18.48 -1.17
N GLN A 167 13.58 19.31 -2.09
CA GLN A 167 14.52 20.38 -1.77
C GLN A 167 13.74 21.54 -1.14
N ALA A 168 14.25 22.09 -0.03
CA ALA A 168 13.57 23.14 0.72
C ALA A 168 14.56 24.11 1.38
N SER A 169 14.09 25.32 1.69
CA SER A 169 14.84 26.35 2.40
C SER A 169 14.15 26.73 3.71
N ARG A 170 14.94 27.09 4.73
CA ARG A 170 14.45 27.67 5.98
C ARG A 170 14.02 29.14 5.84
N LYS A 171 14.42 29.81 4.76
CA LYS A 171 14.06 31.20 4.45
C LYS A 171 13.30 31.27 3.13
N PRO A 172 12.21 32.06 3.05
CA PRO A 172 11.46 32.23 1.81
C PRO A 172 12.35 32.88 0.73
N SER A 173 12.16 32.47 -0.52
CA SER A 173 12.78 33.07 -1.70
C SER A 173 11.84 33.01 -2.89
N ALA A 174 12.24 33.59 -4.03
CA ALA A 174 11.48 33.44 -5.28
C ALA A 174 11.36 31.98 -5.75
N GLU A 175 12.31 31.12 -5.37
CA GLU A 175 12.30 29.68 -5.65
C GLU A 175 11.50 28.91 -4.58
N TYR A 176 11.74 29.19 -3.29
CA TYR A 176 11.09 28.50 -2.15
C TYR A 176 9.93 29.34 -1.59
N ARG A 177 8.80 29.34 -2.30
CA ARG A 177 7.63 30.19 -2.02
C ARG A 177 6.57 29.55 -1.12
N TYR A 178 6.53 28.22 -1.04
CA TYR A 178 5.47 27.49 -0.34
C TYR A 178 5.97 26.96 1.01
N PRO A 179 5.50 27.50 2.14
CA PRO A 179 5.92 27.04 3.46
C PRO A 179 5.33 25.68 3.82
N ILE A 180 6.05 24.91 4.64
CA ILE A 180 5.54 23.71 5.31
C ILE A 180 5.22 24.11 6.75
N TYR A 181 3.94 24.08 7.11
CA TYR A 181 3.47 24.52 8.42
C TYR A 181 3.66 23.45 9.48
N ARG A 182 4.00 23.87 10.71
CA ARG A 182 3.80 23.06 11.91
C ARG A 182 2.32 23.11 12.30
N LEU A 183 1.90 22.22 13.19
CA LEU A 183 0.58 22.32 13.81
C LEU A 183 0.48 23.64 14.59
N PRO A 184 -0.51 24.51 14.31
CA PRO A 184 -0.73 25.73 15.09
C PRO A 184 -1.06 25.43 16.56
N GLU A 185 -0.63 26.30 17.49
CA GLU A 185 -0.89 26.11 18.93
C GLU A 185 -2.38 26.14 19.28
N ASP A 186 -3.17 26.90 18.52
CA ASP A 186 -4.61 27.05 18.69
C ASP A 186 -5.43 26.05 17.87
N PHE A 187 -4.80 25.06 17.22
CA PHE A 187 -5.46 24.13 16.30
C PHE A 187 -6.65 23.38 16.91
N SER A 188 -6.61 23.09 18.22
CA SER A 188 -7.71 22.43 18.94
C SER A 188 -8.98 23.28 19.02
N THR A 189 -8.88 24.59 18.80
CA THR A 189 -10.01 25.53 18.82
C THR A 189 -10.66 25.74 17.45
N TRP A 190 -10.12 25.10 16.40
CA TRP A 190 -10.57 25.33 15.04
C TRP A 190 -11.85 24.54 14.75
N SER A 191 -12.88 25.22 14.25
CA SER A 191 -14.11 24.61 13.77
C SER A 191 -13.92 23.88 12.43
N LYS A 192 -12.95 24.32 11.60
CA LYS A 192 -12.53 23.66 10.35
C LYS A 192 -11.01 23.76 10.14
N PRO A 193 -10.37 22.76 9.50
CA PRO A 193 -8.90 22.67 9.40
C PRO A 193 -8.20 23.73 8.52
N LEU A 194 -8.93 24.51 7.72
CA LEU A 194 -8.34 25.38 6.68
C LEU A 194 -8.71 26.87 6.81
N GLU A 195 -9.56 27.27 7.77
CA GLU A 195 -10.07 28.65 7.80
C GLU A 195 -9.04 29.72 8.20
N ARG A 196 -7.85 29.34 8.71
CA ARG A 196 -6.88 30.30 9.30
C ARG A 196 -5.44 30.20 8.78
N LEU A 197 -5.20 29.57 7.64
CA LEU A 197 -3.85 29.45 7.07
C LEU A 197 -3.42 30.62 6.16
N ILE A 198 -4.18 31.72 6.13
CA ILE A 198 -3.90 32.92 5.32
C ILE A 198 -3.94 34.17 6.20
#